data_AF-A0A7J2RGH1-F1
#
_entry.id   AF-A0A7J2RGH1-F1
#
_cell.length_a   1.000
_cell.length_b   1.000
_cell.length_c   1.000
_cell.angle_alpha   90.00
_cell.angle_beta   90.00
_cell.angle_gamma   90.00
#
_symmetry.space_group_name_H-M   'P 1'
#
loop_
_entity.id
_entity.type
_entity.pdbx_description
1 polymer ?
#
loop_
_entity_poly.entity_id
_entity_poly.type
_entity_poly.pdbx_seq_one_letter_code
_entity_poly.pdbx_strand_id
1 'polypeptide(L)' 'MSDIINSLIEAGLRIEFLNEYPFGVSKSFPFAERGPDGFYYLKNQKAEIPLLFTLKAVK' A
#
# COMPACT_ATOMS: atom_id res chain seq x y z
N MET A 1 -6.59 7.32 2.97
CA MET A 1 -7.08 6.07 2.35
C MET A 1 -8.56 6.17 2.02
N SER A 2 -9.43 6.43 3.01
CA SER A 2 -10.88 6.56 2.79
C SER A 2 -11.24 7.55 1.68
N ASP A 3 -10.54 8.68 1.57
CA ASP A 3 -10.79 9.67 0.51
C ASP A 3 -10.58 9.10 -0.90
N ILE A 4 -9.57 8.25 -1.09
CA ILE A 4 -9.29 7.62 -2.39
C ILE A 4 -10.44 6.67 -2.75
N ILE A 5 -10.84 5.83 -1.79
CA ILE A 5 -11.91 4.84 -1.99
C ILE A 5 -13.25 5.54 -2.26
N ASN A 6 -13.60 6.52 -1.44
CA ASN A 6 -14.85 7.26 -1.57
C ASN A 6 -14.89 8.05 -2.88
N SER A 7 -13.80 8.69 -3.29
CA SER A 7 -13.75 9.41 -4.58
C SER A 7 -14.02 8.50 -5.78
N LEU A 8 -13.54 7.25 -5.75
CA LEU A 8 -13.80 6.28 -6.81
C LEU A 8 -15.25 5.81 -6.81
N ILE A 9 -15.83 5.58 -5.63
CA ILE A 9 -17.24 5.22 -5.48
C ILE A 9 -18.14 6.36 -5.96
N GLU A 10 -17.85 7.60 -5.59
CA GLU A 10 -18.58 8.80 -6.03
C GLU A 10 -18.48 9.01 -7.55
N ALA A 11 -17.36 8.65 -8.16
CA ALA A 11 -17.20 8.62 -9.61
C ALA A 11 -17.95 7.46 -10.31
N GLY A 12 -18.64 6.61 -9.54
CA GLY A 12 -19.45 5.50 -10.03
C GLY A 12 -18.65 4.22 -10.29
N LEU A 13 -17.42 4.11 -9.81
CA LEU A 13 -16.64 2.88 -9.94
C LEU A 13 -16.92 1.91 -8.79
N ARG A 14 -17.00 0.62 -9.10
CA ARG A 14 -17.05 -0.46 -8.13
C ARG A 14 -15.64 -0.96 -7.84
N ILE A 15 -15.26 -0.98 -6.56
CA ILE A 15 -13.99 -1.55 -6.12
C ILE A 15 -14.06 -3.09 -6.28
N GLU A 16 -13.07 -3.65 -6.95
CA GLU A 16 -12.90 -5.10 -7.13
C GLU A 16 -12.02 -5.68 -6.05
N PHE A 17 -10.89 -5.02 -5.78
CA PHE A 17 -10.00 -5.38 -4.68
C PHE A 17 -9.18 -4.18 -4.22
N LEU A 18 -8.74 -4.28 -2.97
CA LEU A 18 -7.72 -3.47 -2.35
C LEU A 18 -6.78 -4.43 -1.60
N ASN A 19 -5.52 -4.48 -1.98
CA ASN A 19 -4.50 -5.28 -1.30
C ASN A 19 -3.44 -4.37 -0.71
N GLU A 20 -3.10 -4.57 0.55
CA GLU A 20 -2.08 -3.82 1.26
C GLU A 20 -0.82 -4.66 1.44
N TYR A 21 0.33 -3.99 1.43
CA TYR A 21 1.64 -4.65 1.48
C TYR A 21 2.57 -3.95 2.48
N PRO A 22 3.31 -4.71 3.30
CA PRO A 22 4.17 -4.16 4.35
C PRO A 22 5.55 -3.71 3.84
N PHE A 23 5.64 -3.26 2.59
CA PHE A 23 6.89 -2.84 1.95
C PHE A 23 6.70 -1.62 1.05
N GLY A 24 7.76 -0.83 0.92
CA GLY A 24 7.80 0.38 0.10
C GLY A 24 8.67 0.21 -1.15
N VAL A 25 8.36 1.00 -2.19
CA VAL A 25 9.14 1.03 -3.45
C VAL A 25 10.44 1.85 -3.34
N SER A 26 10.57 2.64 -2.29
CA SER A 26 11.73 3.50 -2.01
C SER A 26 12.05 3.53 -0.52
N LYS A 27 13.24 4.02 -0.17
CA LYS A 27 13.69 4.12 1.22
C LYS A 27 13.10 5.35 1.91
N SER A 28 11.78 5.37 2.12
CA SER A 28 11.09 6.49 2.77
C SER A 28 11.45 6.67 4.25
N PHE A 29 11.97 5.61 4.90
CA PHE A 29 12.37 5.63 6.29
C PHE A 29 13.86 5.30 6.43
N PRO A 30 14.64 6.03 7.26
CA PRO A 30 16.07 5.79 7.42
C PRO A 30 16.41 4.37 7.89
N PHE A 31 15.54 3.79 8.70
CA PHE A 31 15.64 2.45 9.29
C PHE A 31 15.01 1.35 8.43
N ALA A 32 14.50 1.66 7.25
CA ALA A 32 14.03 0.64 6.32
C ALA A 32 15.21 -0.09 5.68
N GLU A 33 15.08 -1.41 5.52
CA GLU A 33 16.09 -2.27 4.92
C GLU A 33 15.63 -2.79 3.57
N ARG A 34 16.55 -2.85 2.60
CA ARG A 34 16.23 -3.35 1.25
C ARG A 34 16.24 -4.88 1.24
N GLY A 35 15.11 -5.47 0.85
CA GLY A 35 14.96 -6.91 0.65
C GLY A 35 15.60 -7.41 -0.65
N PRO A 36 15.72 -8.74 -0.83
CA PRO A 36 16.28 -9.36 -2.04
C PRO A 36 15.40 -9.14 -3.28
N ASP A 37 14.11 -8.88 -3.08
CA ASP A 37 13.13 -8.47 -4.10
C ASP A 37 13.27 -7.01 -4.53
N GLY A 38 14.14 -6.25 -3.87
CA GLY A 38 14.42 -4.85 -4.18
C GLY A 38 13.51 -3.84 -3.45
N PHE A 39 12.50 -4.29 -2.70
CA PHE A 39 11.61 -3.44 -1.90
C PHE A 39 12.21 -3.10 -0.53
N TYR A 40 11.62 -2.12 0.16
CA TYR A 40 12.06 -1.67 1.47
C TYR A 40 11.09 -2.07 2.58
N TYR A 41 11.61 -2.74 3.61
CA TYR A 41 10.83 -3.28 4.72
C TYR A 41 11.20 -2.58 6.02
N LEU A 42 10.20 -2.35 6.88
CA LEU A 42 10.45 -1.93 8.25
C LEU A 42 10.67 -3.16 9.13
N LYS A 43 11.87 -3.30 9.72
CA LYS A 43 12.20 -4.41 10.61
C LYS A 43 11.86 -4.08 12.07
N ASN A 44 11.73 -5.13 12.89
CA ASN A 44 11.49 -5.03 14.35
C ASN A 44 10.18 -4.33 14.75
N GLN A 45 9.19 -4.37 13.87
CA GLN A 45 7.86 -3.82 14.14
C GLN A 45 7.00 -4.85 14.88
N LYS A 46 6.19 -4.40 15.84
CA LYS A 46 5.20 -5.27 16.54
C LYS A 46 4.04 -5.69 15.65
N ALA A 47 3.81 -4.96 14.56
CA ALA A 47 2.77 -5.22 13.58
C ALA A 47 3.27 -4.82 12.19
N GLU A 48 2.72 -5.46 11.17
CA GLU A 48 2.95 -5.06 9.78
C GLU A 48 2.31 -3.70 9.51
N ILE A 49 3.11 -2.76 8.99
CA ILE A 49 2.65 -1.42 8.61
C ILE A 49 2.54 -1.39 7.09
N PRO A 50 1.35 -1.19 6.51
CA PRO A 50 1.20 -1.14 5.06
C PRO A 50 1.85 0.14 4.51
N LEU A 51 2.77 -0.03 3.56
CA LEU A 51 3.51 1.06 2.92
C LEU A 51 3.16 1.20 1.44
N LEU A 52 2.54 0.18 0.86
CA LEU A 52 2.09 0.13 -0.51
C LEU A 52 0.72 -0.54 -0.56
N PHE A 53 -0.11 -0.13 -1.51
CA PHE A 53 -1.35 -0.83 -1.82
C PHE A 53 -1.54 -0.93 -3.33
N THR A 54 -2.29 -1.95 -3.76
CA THR A 54 -2.83 -2.03 -5.11
C THR A 54 -4.35 -1.99 -5.03
N LEU A 55 -4.97 -1.31 -5.99
CA LEU A 55 -6.41 -1.17 -6.07
C LEU A 55 -6.86 -1.34 -7.51
N LYS A 56 -7.92 -2.14 -7.70
CA LYS A 56 -8.63 -2.25 -8.97
C LYS A 56 -10.07 -1.82 -8.77
N ALA A 57 -10.55 -0.99 -9.70
CA ALA A 57 -11.94 -0.57 -9.78
C ALA A 57 -12.40 -0.64 -11.24
N VAL A 58 -13.70 -0.88 -11.43
CA VAL A 58 -14.35 -0.95 -12.75
C VAL A 58 -15.55 -0.01 -12.77
N LYS A 59 -15.84 0.60 -13.92
CA LYS A 59 -17.02 1.45 -14.12
C LYS A 59 -18.24 0.60 -14.47
#